data_AF-A0A7V1HE78-F1
#
_entry.id   AF-A0A7V1HE78-F1
#
_cell.length_a   1.000
_cell.length_b   1.000
_cell.length_c   1.000
_cell.angle_alpha   90.00
_cell.angle_beta   90.00
_cell.angle_gamma   90.00
#
_symmetry.space_group_name_H-M   'P 1'
#
loop_
_entity.id
_entity.type
_entity.pdbx_description
1 polymer ?
#
loop_
_entity_poly.entity_id
_entity_poly.type
_entity_poly.pdbx_seq_one_letter_code
_entity_poly.pdbx_strand_id
1 'polypeptide(L)'
;FIAPRLRKRTGNLKSLTISSYFEQHFHDTTGSIRVISALLILIFFTFYIASGLVGIGRIFESTFAINYHSGIIIGLTIGLLYTLIGGFIAVAWCDFFQGIFLLIMIVFVPAYAFSTINGIPAIINAAQAKHISTSLLSSPTDMVRALLLACGWGLGYFGQPHILINFMGIKNPANIRYAKYVGITWQIMVLTASACAGLIALAFFPHGPANKELLFVAMAQSLFHPFMIGLFICAILAATLSTMDSHILVSGAALAQDVYKKLFNQDASSKRILLLSRIGSLAVAIVALIIAWDDSSTIYDLVNYAWSGVGSAFGPVVIVSLYGKHITRQGALAGLVVGGLTAAFWPYASTTILPLIPGFTAGMLAIYIVSYFTRDLTKSQHTPKAKI
;
A
#
# COMPACT_ATOMS: atom_id res chain seq x y z
N PHE A 1 17.13 9.02 1.56
CA PHE A 1 17.49 9.50 0.21
C PHE A 1 16.33 10.22 -0.47
N ILE A 2 15.17 9.56 -0.66
CA ILE A 2 13.99 10.16 -1.31
C ILE A 2 13.27 11.18 -0.41
N ALA A 3 12.90 10.78 0.81
CA ALA A 3 12.06 11.60 1.70
C ALA A 3 12.54 13.06 1.90
N PRO A 4 13.84 13.36 2.17
CA PRO A 4 14.28 14.75 2.32
C PRO A 4 14.15 15.58 1.04
N ARG A 5 14.48 14.99 -0.12
CA ARG A 5 14.38 15.68 -1.41
C ARG A 5 12.94 15.92 -1.80
N LEU A 6 12.09 14.91 -1.62
CA LEU A 6 10.66 15.00 -1.89
C LEU A 6 10.02 16.10 -1.05
N ARG A 7 10.27 16.11 0.28
CA ARG A 7 9.75 17.13 1.20
C ARG A 7 10.18 18.56 0.82
N LYS A 8 11.45 18.75 0.44
CA LYS A 8 11.97 20.05 0.01
C LYS A 8 11.26 20.55 -1.25
N ARG A 9 11.09 19.68 -2.26
CA ARG A 9 10.45 20.04 -3.53
C ARG A 9 8.96 20.30 -3.38
N THR A 10 8.24 19.43 -2.67
CA THR A 10 6.80 19.61 -2.45
C THR A 10 6.51 20.82 -1.58
N GLY A 11 7.38 21.13 -0.61
CA GLY A 11 7.30 22.35 0.19
C GLY A 11 7.44 23.62 -0.65
N ASN A 12 8.39 23.65 -1.58
CA ASN A 12 8.59 24.78 -2.48
C ASN A 12 7.39 24.98 -3.43
N LEU A 13 6.79 23.88 -3.89
CA LEU A 13 5.67 23.90 -4.84
C LEU A 13 4.29 24.00 -4.15
N LYS A 14 4.24 23.94 -2.81
CA LYS A 14 3.00 23.90 -2.01
C LYS A 14 2.01 22.81 -2.47
N SER A 15 2.53 21.69 -2.94
CA SER A 15 1.74 20.57 -3.45
C SER A 15 1.17 19.74 -2.30
N LEU A 16 -0.13 19.44 -2.34
CA LEU A 16 -0.82 18.65 -1.31
C LEU A 16 -0.85 17.15 -1.65
N THR A 17 -0.88 16.80 -2.94
CA THR A 17 -0.89 15.42 -3.44
C THR A 17 0.34 15.14 -4.31
N ILE A 18 0.72 13.87 -4.44
CA ILE A 18 1.78 13.45 -5.38
C ILE A 18 1.42 13.81 -6.83
N SER A 19 0.14 13.66 -7.21
CA SER A 19 -0.37 14.06 -8.52
C SER A 19 -0.15 15.55 -8.78
N SER A 20 -0.48 16.42 -7.82
CA SER A 20 -0.27 17.87 -7.93
C SER A 20 1.22 18.24 -7.96
N TYR A 21 2.06 17.50 -7.24
CA TYR A 21 3.50 17.65 -7.30
C TYR A 21 4.05 17.32 -8.70
N PHE A 22 3.60 16.22 -9.32
CA PHE A 22 4.03 15.87 -10.68
C PHE A 22 3.54 16.88 -11.71
N GLU A 23 2.28 17.32 -11.64
CA GLU A 23 1.73 18.36 -12.52
C GLU A 23 2.61 19.61 -12.50
N GLN A 24 2.94 20.11 -11.32
CA GLN A 24 3.76 21.31 -11.15
C GLN A 24 5.24 21.08 -11.53
N HIS A 25 5.80 19.92 -11.16
CA HIS A 25 7.20 19.61 -11.40
C HIS A 25 7.53 19.42 -12.88
N PHE A 26 6.63 18.80 -13.65
CA PHE A 26 6.79 18.59 -15.08
C PHE A 26 6.11 19.68 -15.93
N HIS A 27 5.66 20.78 -15.31
CA HIS A 27 4.99 21.91 -15.97
C HIS A 27 3.82 21.47 -16.86
N ASP A 28 2.97 20.57 -16.35
CA ASP A 28 1.83 20.04 -17.08
C ASP A 28 0.69 21.06 -17.19
N THR A 29 0.60 21.71 -18.35
CA THR A 29 -0.46 22.66 -18.68
C THR A 29 -1.82 22.00 -18.93
N THR A 30 -1.83 20.73 -19.35
CA THR A 30 -3.06 20.01 -19.71
C THR A 30 -3.75 19.37 -18.50
N GLY A 31 -3.00 19.08 -17.43
CA GLY A 31 -3.51 18.30 -16.29
C GLY A 31 -3.58 16.80 -16.48
N SER A 32 -3.11 16.27 -17.61
CA SER A 32 -3.22 14.84 -17.93
C SER A 32 -2.50 13.96 -16.91
N ILE A 33 -1.34 14.39 -16.39
CA ILE A 33 -0.59 13.65 -15.36
C ILE A 33 -1.45 13.48 -14.12
N ARG A 34 -2.15 14.55 -13.73
CA ARG A 34 -2.98 14.60 -12.54
C ARG A 34 -4.21 13.69 -12.66
N VAL A 35 -4.91 13.75 -13.80
CA VAL A 35 -6.07 12.89 -14.07
C VAL A 35 -5.67 11.42 -14.16
N ILE A 36 -4.60 11.09 -14.89
CA ILE A 36 -4.12 9.70 -15.01
C ILE A 36 -3.65 9.18 -13.65
N SER A 37 -2.95 10.00 -12.87
CA SER A 37 -2.56 9.64 -11.50
C SER A 37 -3.80 9.32 -10.65
N ALA A 38 -4.84 10.14 -10.74
CA ALA A 38 -6.10 9.91 -10.02
C ALA A 38 -6.77 8.60 -10.43
N LEU A 39 -6.85 8.30 -11.73
CA LEU A 39 -7.42 7.05 -12.23
C LEU A 39 -6.64 5.81 -11.74
N LEU A 40 -5.32 5.85 -11.77
CA LEU A 40 -4.48 4.75 -11.28
C LEU A 40 -4.61 4.58 -9.76
N ILE A 41 -4.65 5.68 -9.00
CA ILE A 41 -4.93 5.65 -7.56
C ILE A 41 -6.28 4.98 -7.32
N LEU A 42 -7.34 5.41 -8.02
CA LEU A 42 -8.67 4.86 -7.85
C LEU A 42 -8.72 3.37 -8.11
N ILE A 43 -8.16 2.92 -9.23
CA ILE A 43 -8.16 1.49 -9.59
C ILE A 43 -7.45 0.69 -8.48
N PHE A 44 -6.19 0.98 -8.20
CA PHE A 44 -5.41 0.13 -7.31
C PHE A 44 -5.76 0.29 -5.83
N PHE A 45 -6.11 1.50 -5.36
CA PHE A 45 -6.53 1.67 -3.98
C PHE A 45 -7.89 1.02 -3.70
N THR A 46 -8.76 0.88 -4.71
CA THR A 46 -9.99 0.08 -4.56
C THR A 46 -9.66 -1.37 -4.20
N PHE A 47 -8.65 -1.98 -4.84
CA PHE A 47 -8.18 -3.33 -4.48
C PHE A 47 -7.54 -3.39 -3.08
N TYR A 48 -6.83 -2.34 -2.65
CA TYR A 48 -6.38 -2.27 -1.25
C TYR A 48 -7.52 -2.23 -0.25
N ILE A 49 -8.55 -1.42 -0.52
CA ILE A 49 -9.73 -1.32 0.33
C ILE A 49 -10.44 -2.68 0.37
N ALA A 50 -10.60 -3.33 -0.79
CA ALA A 50 -11.17 -4.67 -0.87
C ALA A 50 -10.38 -5.69 -0.04
N SER A 51 -9.04 -5.65 -0.07
CA SER A 51 -8.21 -6.54 0.75
C SER A 51 -8.45 -6.37 2.26
N GLY A 52 -8.66 -5.12 2.71
CA GLY A 52 -9.00 -4.83 4.10
C GLY A 52 -10.38 -5.37 4.48
N LEU A 53 -11.37 -5.21 3.59
CA LEU A 53 -12.71 -5.78 3.79
C LEU A 53 -12.68 -7.30 3.85
N VAL A 54 -11.99 -7.99 2.94
CA VAL A 54 -11.83 -9.45 2.96
C VAL A 54 -11.22 -9.90 4.30
N GLY A 55 -10.20 -9.20 4.78
CA GLY A 55 -9.59 -9.46 6.09
C GLY A 55 -10.60 -9.32 7.24
N ILE A 56 -11.38 -8.24 7.26
CA ILE A 56 -12.42 -8.01 8.27
C ILE A 56 -13.49 -9.11 8.19
N GLY A 57 -14.02 -9.42 7.01
CA GLY A 57 -15.06 -10.43 6.82
C GLY A 57 -14.63 -11.80 7.35
N ARG A 58 -13.41 -12.23 7.03
CA ARG A 58 -12.84 -13.50 7.49
C ARG A 58 -12.60 -13.54 9.01
N ILE A 59 -12.16 -12.43 9.61
CA ILE A 59 -12.02 -12.33 11.07
C ILE A 59 -13.39 -12.44 11.75
N PHE A 60 -14.40 -11.77 11.19
CA PHE A 60 -15.76 -11.81 11.73
C PHE A 60 -16.36 -13.22 11.68
N GLU A 61 -16.16 -13.91 10.56
CA GLU A 61 -16.60 -15.29 10.37
C GLU A 61 -15.88 -16.26 11.30
N SER A 62 -14.54 -16.20 11.37
CA SER A 62 -13.76 -17.14 12.17
C SER A 62 -13.90 -16.95 13.67
N THR A 63 -14.22 -15.73 14.12
CA THR A 63 -14.21 -15.38 15.55
C THR A 63 -15.60 -15.29 16.13
N PHE A 64 -16.50 -14.59 15.45
CA PHE A 64 -17.83 -14.28 15.96
C PHE A 64 -18.90 -15.18 15.34
N ALA A 65 -18.53 -16.10 14.43
CA ALA A 65 -19.45 -16.92 13.66
C ALA A 65 -20.51 -16.09 12.89
N ILE A 66 -20.15 -14.85 12.54
CA ILE A 66 -20.98 -13.95 11.72
C ILE A 66 -20.67 -14.25 10.25
N ASN A 67 -21.69 -14.42 9.42
CA ASN A 67 -21.49 -14.68 7.99
C ASN A 67 -20.55 -13.62 7.35
N TYR A 68 -19.64 -14.08 6.49
CA TYR A 68 -18.65 -13.25 5.79
C TYR A 68 -19.25 -11.95 5.20
N HIS A 69 -20.36 -12.05 4.47
CA HIS A 69 -20.97 -10.88 3.81
C HIS A 69 -21.51 -9.86 4.82
N SER A 70 -22.05 -10.32 5.95
CA SER A 70 -22.44 -9.42 7.05
C SER A 70 -21.22 -8.78 7.69
N GLY A 71 -20.13 -9.53 7.87
CA GLY A 71 -18.86 -9.03 8.40
C GLY A 71 -18.28 -7.89 7.56
N ILE A 72 -18.22 -8.04 6.22
CA ILE A 72 -17.70 -6.99 5.34
C ILE A 72 -18.61 -5.74 5.30
N ILE A 73 -19.93 -5.90 5.38
CA ILE A 73 -20.87 -4.77 5.43
C ILE A 73 -20.71 -3.99 6.75
N ILE A 74 -20.61 -4.70 7.87
CA ILE A 74 -20.36 -4.08 9.19
C ILE A 74 -19.03 -3.34 9.18
N GLY A 75 -17.96 -4.00 8.72
CA GLY A 75 -16.63 -3.41 8.60
C GLY A 75 -16.62 -2.13 7.77
N LEU A 76 -17.24 -2.16 6.59
CA LEU A 76 -17.34 -1.01 5.71
C LEU A 76 -18.13 0.14 6.35
N THR A 77 -19.26 -0.17 6.98
CA THR A 77 -20.12 0.83 7.62
C THR A 77 -19.38 1.55 8.73
N ILE A 78 -18.68 0.80 9.59
CA ILE A 78 -17.88 1.36 10.68
C ILE A 78 -16.72 2.21 10.12
N GLY A 79 -15.98 1.69 9.13
CA GLY A 79 -14.88 2.42 8.50
C GLY A 79 -15.32 3.73 7.84
N LEU A 80 -16.45 3.72 7.13
CA LEU A 80 -17.00 4.93 6.52
C LEU A 80 -17.45 5.97 7.55
N LEU A 81 -18.12 5.55 8.62
CA LEU A 81 -18.52 6.47 9.70
C LEU A 81 -17.30 7.14 10.32
N TYR A 82 -16.25 6.37 10.60
CA TYR A 82 -15.03 6.91 11.18
C TYR A 82 -14.27 7.81 10.19
N THR A 83 -14.13 7.41 8.92
CA THR A 83 -13.44 8.20 7.87
C THR A 83 -14.08 9.57 7.68
N LEU A 84 -15.41 9.67 7.73
CA LEU A 84 -16.14 10.91 7.45
C LEU A 84 -16.10 11.90 8.63
N ILE A 85 -15.85 11.40 9.85
CA ILE A 85 -15.84 12.16 11.10
C ILE A 85 -14.41 12.46 11.57
N GLY A 86 -13.46 11.56 11.32
CA GLY A 86 -12.09 11.60 11.84
C GLY A 86 -11.17 12.59 11.11
N GLY A 87 -10.70 13.62 11.82
CA GLY A 87 -9.63 14.49 11.34
C GLY A 87 -8.25 13.79 11.43
N PHE A 88 -7.34 14.12 10.50
CA PHE A 88 -6.01 13.48 10.34
C PHE A 88 -5.18 13.34 11.64
N ILE A 89 -5.25 14.30 12.57
CA ILE A 89 -4.47 14.26 13.83
C ILE A 89 -4.99 13.20 14.80
N ALA A 90 -6.32 13.03 14.89
CA ALA A 90 -6.91 12.00 15.75
C ALA A 90 -6.55 10.60 15.24
N VAL A 91 -6.61 10.42 13.93
CA VAL A 91 -6.21 9.17 13.25
C VAL A 91 -4.75 8.82 13.57
N ALA A 92 -3.84 9.79 13.45
CA ALA A 92 -2.42 9.56 13.72
C ALA A 92 -2.12 9.11 15.16
N TRP A 93 -2.86 9.61 16.15
CA TRP A 93 -2.73 9.15 17.55
C TRP A 93 -3.31 7.75 17.75
N CYS A 94 -4.45 7.45 17.15
CA CYS A 94 -5.02 6.09 17.16
C CYS A 94 -4.05 5.08 16.55
N ASP A 95 -3.49 5.40 15.37
CA ASP A 95 -2.51 4.55 14.68
C ASP A 95 -1.26 4.29 15.52
N PHE A 96 -0.78 5.30 16.25
CA PHE A 96 0.41 5.15 17.10
C PHE A 96 0.19 4.13 18.22
N PHE A 97 -0.89 4.26 19.00
CA PHE A 97 -1.18 3.35 20.10
C PHE A 97 -1.58 1.95 19.62
N GLN A 98 -2.40 1.86 18.57
CA GLN A 98 -2.78 0.59 17.95
C GLN A 98 -1.56 -0.14 17.38
N GLY A 99 -0.66 0.61 16.72
CA GLY A 99 0.59 0.08 16.21
C GLY A 99 1.45 -0.54 17.31
N ILE A 100 1.66 0.16 18.43
CA ILE A 100 2.43 -0.38 19.58
C ILE A 100 1.81 -1.68 20.07
N PHE A 101 0.49 -1.71 20.22
CA PHE A 101 -0.19 -2.91 20.69
C PHE A 101 0.01 -4.09 19.72
N LEU A 102 -0.19 -3.87 18.41
CA LEU A 102 0.04 -4.90 17.39
C LEU A 102 1.48 -5.38 17.34
N LEU A 103 2.46 -4.48 17.54
CA LEU A 103 3.87 -4.84 17.61
C LEU A 103 4.14 -5.78 18.79
N ILE A 104 3.59 -5.48 19.97
CA ILE A 104 3.73 -6.37 21.13
C ILE A 104 3.10 -7.72 20.81
N MET A 105 1.93 -7.73 20.18
CA MET A 105 1.20 -8.96 19.86
C MET A 105 1.91 -9.85 18.85
N ILE A 106 2.40 -9.29 17.74
CA ILE A 106 3.09 -10.06 16.71
C ILE A 106 4.38 -10.70 17.22
N VAL A 107 5.02 -10.12 18.25
CA VAL A 107 6.20 -10.68 18.90
C VAL A 107 5.81 -11.69 19.99
N PHE A 108 4.86 -11.33 20.86
CA PHE A 108 4.55 -12.10 22.05
C PHE A 108 3.79 -13.39 21.76
N VAL A 109 2.78 -13.36 20.87
CA VAL A 109 1.96 -14.53 20.56
C VAL A 109 2.80 -15.69 20.00
N PRO A 110 3.67 -15.48 18.98
CA PRO A 110 4.54 -16.54 18.49
C PRO A 110 5.57 -16.97 19.53
N ALA A 111 6.12 -16.03 20.32
CA ALA A 111 7.08 -16.38 21.37
C ALA A 111 6.45 -17.31 22.42
N TYR A 112 5.20 -17.06 22.81
CA TYR A 112 4.47 -17.93 23.72
C TYR A 112 4.12 -19.28 23.06
N ALA A 113 3.68 -19.28 21.80
CA ALA A 113 3.44 -20.50 21.04
C ALA A 113 4.71 -21.36 20.89
N PHE A 114 5.87 -20.73 20.78
CA PHE A 114 7.15 -21.44 20.75
C PHE A 114 7.46 -22.14 22.09
N SER A 115 7.05 -21.55 23.21
CA SER A 115 7.25 -22.14 24.54
C SER A 115 6.35 -23.35 24.84
N THR A 116 5.27 -23.52 24.09
CA THR A 116 4.33 -24.65 24.27
C THR A 116 4.66 -25.84 23.36
N ILE A 117 5.56 -25.67 22.40
CA ILE A 117 6.09 -26.76 21.57
C ILE A 117 7.48 -27.18 22.07
N ASN A 118 7.97 -28.35 21.66
CA ASN A 118 9.31 -28.87 22.00
C ASN A 118 10.46 -28.11 21.28
N GLY A 119 10.33 -26.79 21.12
CA GLY A 119 11.31 -25.89 20.52
C GLY A 119 11.59 -26.17 19.03
N ILE A 120 12.82 -25.87 18.63
CA ILE A 120 13.30 -26.01 17.23
C ILE A 120 13.16 -27.44 16.68
N PRO A 121 13.45 -28.52 17.43
CA PRO A 121 13.28 -29.88 16.93
C PRO A 121 11.86 -30.18 16.42
N ALA A 122 10.82 -29.69 17.11
CA ALA A 122 9.44 -29.86 16.67
C ALA A 122 9.18 -29.17 15.33
N ILE A 123 9.73 -27.97 15.14
CA ILE A 123 9.62 -27.20 13.89
C ILE A 123 10.32 -27.94 12.75
N ILE A 124 11.54 -28.45 12.97
CA ILE A 124 12.29 -29.18 11.95
C ILE A 124 11.56 -30.45 11.55
N ASN A 125 11.08 -31.24 12.51
CA ASN A 125 10.35 -32.48 12.23
C ASN A 125 9.05 -32.19 11.45
N ALA A 126 8.31 -31.15 11.85
CA ALA A 126 7.09 -30.73 11.17
C ALA A 126 7.36 -30.21 9.76
N ALA A 127 8.44 -29.46 9.56
CA ALA A 127 8.86 -28.96 8.26
C ALA A 127 9.28 -30.12 7.33
N GLN A 128 10.04 -31.10 7.84
CA GLN A 128 10.42 -32.31 7.09
C GLN A 128 9.20 -33.13 6.68
N ALA A 129 8.24 -33.34 7.59
CA ALA A 129 7.00 -34.06 7.31
C ALA A 129 6.15 -33.36 6.22
N LYS A 130 6.28 -32.04 6.08
CA LYS A 130 5.57 -31.23 5.07
C LYS A 130 6.42 -30.94 3.83
N HIS A 131 7.62 -31.51 3.72
CA HIS A 131 8.60 -31.23 2.66
C HIS A 131 8.92 -29.74 2.49
N ILE A 132 8.89 -28.97 3.59
CA ILE A 132 9.25 -27.55 3.62
C ILE A 132 10.72 -27.43 3.99
N SER A 133 11.49 -26.78 3.12
CA SER A 133 12.90 -26.49 3.42
C SER A 133 12.99 -25.48 4.56
N THR A 134 13.81 -25.79 5.58
CA THR A 134 14.14 -24.87 6.68
C THR A 134 15.38 -24.02 6.39
N SER A 135 16.08 -24.28 5.27
CA SER A 135 17.20 -23.45 4.86
C SER A 135 16.70 -22.13 4.28
N LEU A 136 17.34 -21.02 4.66
CA LEU A 136 16.99 -19.68 4.15
C LEU A 136 17.16 -19.58 2.62
N LEU A 137 18.14 -20.29 2.06
CA LEU A 137 18.53 -20.26 0.64
C LEU A 137 18.92 -21.66 0.17
N SER A 138 17.93 -22.52 -0.09
CA SER A 138 18.16 -23.92 -0.50
C SER A 138 18.80 -24.08 -1.87
N SER A 139 18.62 -23.09 -2.76
CA SER A 139 19.13 -23.14 -4.13
C SER A 139 19.48 -21.75 -4.67
N PRO A 140 20.35 -21.65 -5.70
CA PRO A 140 20.59 -20.38 -6.40
C PRO A 140 19.31 -19.76 -6.96
N THR A 141 18.36 -20.59 -7.40
CA THR A 141 17.05 -20.14 -7.88
C THR A 141 16.21 -19.52 -6.77
N ASP A 142 16.26 -20.07 -5.56
CA ASP A 142 15.56 -19.51 -4.39
C ASP A 142 16.18 -18.19 -3.94
N MET A 143 17.50 -18.06 -4.05
CA MET A 143 18.19 -16.79 -3.80
C MET A 143 17.75 -15.70 -4.79
N VAL A 144 17.67 -16.03 -6.08
CA VAL A 144 17.16 -15.09 -7.08
C VAL A 144 15.70 -14.72 -6.79
N ARG A 145 14.84 -15.68 -6.46
CA ARG A 145 13.44 -15.42 -6.10
C ARG A 145 13.32 -14.55 -4.85
N ALA A 146 14.11 -14.81 -3.81
CA ALA A 146 14.13 -14.03 -2.59
C ALA A 146 14.58 -12.58 -2.84
N LEU A 147 15.61 -12.40 -3.68
CA LEU A 147 16.07 -11.07 -4.11
C LEU A 147 15.00 -10.33 -4.91
N LEU A 148 14.37 -11.00 -5.88
CA LEU A 148 13.27 -10.44 -6.66
C LEU A 148 12.09 -10.05 -5.74
N LEU A 149 11.76 -10.89 -4.75
CA LEU A 149 10.72 -10.60 -3.77
C LEU A 149 11.07 -9.39 -2.90
N ALA A 150 12.30 -9.34 -2.39
CA ALA A 150 12.80 -8.19 -1.63
C ALA A 150 12.78 -6.91 -2.48
N CYS A 151 13.15 -6.97 -3.75
CA CYS A 151 13.06 -5.85 -4.69
C CYS A 151 11.62 -5.46 -4.98
N GLY A 152 10.70 -6.41 -5.19
CA GLY A 152 9.29 -6.15 -5.47
C GLY A 152 8.58 -5.41 -4.33
N TRP A 153 8.84 -5.80 -3.09
CA TRP A 153 8.32 -5.04 -1.94
C TRP A 153 9.10 -3.75 -1.70
N GLY A 154 10.44 -3.79 -1.75
CA GLY A 154 11.29 -2.63 -1.48
C GLY A 154 11.08 -1.46 -2.46
N LEU A 155 11.02 -1.74 -3.76
CA LEU A 155 10.82 -0.72 -4.80
C LEU A 155 9.43 -0.09 -4.75
N GLY A 156 8.41 -0.85 -4.34
CA GLY A 156 7.04 -0.35 -4.28
C GLY A 156 6.85 0.81 -3.32
N TYR A 157 7.62 0.90 -2.23
CA TYR A 157 7.56 2.02 -1.29
C TYR A 157 7.76 3.38 -1.95
N PHE A 158 8.51 3.45 -3.06
CA PHE A 158 8.74 4.70 -3.78
C PHE A 158 7.53 5.17 -4.57
N GLY A 159 6.58 4.29 -4.85
CA GLY A 159 5.37 4.61 -5.59
C GLY A 159 4.15 4.88 -4.73
N GLN A 160 4.12 4.52 -3.45
CA GLN A 160 2.91 4.56 -2.62
C GLN A 160 2.48 5.98 -2.22
N PRO A 161 1.44 6.61 -2.81
CA PRO A 161 1.08 7.98 -2.50
C PRO A 161 0.71 8.18 -1.02
N HIS A 162 0.00 7.22 -0.41
CA HIS A 162 -0.41 7.28 1.00
C HIS A 162 0.79 7.25 1.98
N ILE A 163 1.92 6.64 1.59
CA ILE A 163 3.17 6.68 2.37
C ILE A 163 3.92 7.98 2.08
N LEU A 164 4.03 8.36 0.81
CA LEU A 164 4.81 9.52 0.38
C LEU A 164 4.26 10.84 0.94
N ILE A 165 2.93 10.96 1.10
CA ILE A 165 2.31 12.14 1.73
C ILE A 165 2.78 12.32 3.18
N ASN A 166 3.07 11.24 3.92
CA ASN A 166 3.60 11.35 5.27
C ASN A 166 4.99 12.00 5.27
N PHE A 167 5.83 11.70 4.27
CA PHE A 167 7.11 12.40 4.10
C PHE A 167 6.93 13.86 3.70
N MET A 168 5.90 14.18 2.91
CA MET A 168 5.55 15.56 2.54
C MET A 168 5.02 16.37 3.72
N GLY A 169 4.35 15.72 4.68
CA GLY A 169 3.77 16.34 5.87
C GLY A 169 4.75 16.62 7.01
N ILE A 170 6.01 16.14 6.93
CA ILE A 170 7.00 16.34 7.98
C ILE A 170 7.33 17.84 8.14
N LYS A 171 7.12 18.40 9.33
CA LYS A 171 7.37 19.83 9.62
C LYS A 171 8.85 20.19 9.49
N ASN A 172 9.73 19.45 10.18
CA ASN A 172 11.17 19.67 10.16
C ASN A 172 11.88 18.54 9.39
N PRO A 173 12.52 18.82 8.23
CA PRO A 173 13.25 17.81 7.45
C PRO A 173 14.34 17.06 8.23
N ALA A 174 14.90 17.64 9.30
CA ALA A 174 15.87 16.96 10.15
C ALA A 174 15.29 15.72 10.84
N ASN A 175 13.98 15.73 11.14
CA ASN A 175 13.28 14.62 11.81
C ASN A 175 13.18 13.37 10.92
N ILE A 176 13.41 13.49 9.60
CA ILE A 176 13.42 12.35 8.68
C ILE A 176 14.48 11.32 9.09
N ARG A 177 15.62 11.76 9.65
CA ARG A 177 16.67 10.84 10.11
C ARG A 177 16.19 9.99 11.28
N TYR A 178 15.51 10.60 12.24
CA TYR A 178 14.92 9.89 13.38
C TYR A 178 13.82 8.93 12.93
N ALA A 179 12.87 9.41 12.12
CA ALA A 179 11.79 8.60 11.58
C ALA A 179 12.29 7.37 10.80
N LYS A 180 13.41 7.52 10.06
CA LYS A 180 14.06 6.40 9.35
C LYS A 180 14.48 5.28 10.31
N TYR A 181 15.16 5.60 11.40
CA TYR A 181 15.64 4.56 12.32
C TYR A 181 14.49 3.90 13.07
N VAL A 182 13.52 4.69 13.56
CA VAL A 182 12.32 4.14 14.20
C VAL A 182 11.58 3.20 13.25
N GLY A 183 11.31 3.64 12.02
CA GLY A 183 10.60 2.83 11.03
C GLY A 183 11.34 1.57 10.61
N ILE A 184 12.67 1.61 10.42
CA ILE A 184 13.45 0.43 10.03
C ILE A 184 13.52 -0.58 11.18
N THR A 185 13.78 -0.14 12.42
CA THR A 185 13.81 -1.04 13.58
C THR A 185 12.46 -1.71 13.76
N TRP A 186 11.37 -0.95 13.61
CA TRP A 186 10.00 -1.48 13.65
C TRP A 186 9.76 -2.54 12.57
N GLN A 187 10.12 -2.23 11.32
CA GLN A 187 9.92 -3.14 10.19
C GLN A 187 10.69 -4.46 10.37
N ILE A 188 11.94 -4.39 10.83
CA ILE A 188 12.76 -5.59 11.09
C ILE A 188 12.09 -6.47 12.15
N MET A 189 11.62 -5.88 13.25
CA MET A 189 10.95 -6.62 14.32
C MET A 189 9.68 -7.31 13.81
N VAL A 190 8.79 -6.57 13.13
CA VAL A 190 7.50 -7.11 12.66
C VAL A 190 7.70 -8.22 11.61
N LEU A 191 8.58 -8.02 10.62
CA LEU A 191 8.82 -9.03 9.59
C LEU A 191 9.48 -10.28 10.15
N THR A 192 10.43 -10.13 11.06
CA THR A 192 11.08 -11.28 11.72
C THR A 192 10.07 -12.05 12.55
N ALA A 193 9.26 -11.36 13.35
CA ALA A 193 8.23 -11.98 14.17
C ALA A 193 7.15 -12.70 13.33
N SER A 194 6.71 -12.09 12.24
CA SER A 194 5.77 -12.69 11.29
C SER A 194 6.33 -13.95 10.62
N ALA A 195 7.60 -13.92 10.18
CA ALA A 195 8.27 -15.10 9.63
C ALA A 195 8.39 -16.22 10.66
N CYS A 196 8.78 -15.89 11.91
CA CYS A 196 8.83 -16.84 13.01
C CYS A 196 7.45 -17.44 13.30
N ALA A 197 6.37 -16.63 13.30
CA ALA A 197 5.01 -17.11 13.49
C ALA A 197 4.63 -18.20 12.48
N GLY A 198 4.97 -17.99 11.20
CA GLY A 198 4.75 -18.99 10.15
C GLY A 198 5.51 -20.30 10.38
N LEU A 199 6.78 -20.22 10.80
CA LEU A 199 7.59 -21.41 11.11
C LEU A 199 7.08 -22.16 12.33
N ILE A 200 6.74 -21.45 13.41
CA ILE A 200 6.21 -22.03 14.65
C ILE A 200 4.87 -22.72 14.38
N ALA A 201 4.03 -22.14 13.52
CA ALA A 201 2.76 -22.72 13.13
C ALA A 201 2.88 -24.08 12.42
N LEU A 202 4.04 -24.41 11.80
CA LEU A 202 4.22 -25.73 11.19
C LEU A 202 4.11 -26.85 12.22
N ALA A 203 4.69 -26.64 13.40
CA ALA A 203 4.66 -27.58 14.53
C ALA A 203 3.41 -27.39 15.39
N PHE A 204 2.97 -26.15 15.59
CA PHE A 204 1.82 -25.83 16.42
C PHE A 204 0.49 -26.28 15.80
N PHE A 205 0.37 -26.24 14.47
CA PHE A 205 -0.77 -26.77 13.72
C PHE A 205 -0.33 -27.90 12.78
N PRO A 206 -0.23 -29.15 13.26
CA PRO A 206 0.20 -30.30 12.46
C PRO A 206 -0.63 -30.47 11.18
N HIS A 207 -1.97 -30.34 11.29
CA HIS A 207 -2.91 -30.40 10.16
C HIS A 207 -3.09 -29.06 9.42
N GLY A 208 -2.40 -28.00 9.86
CA GLY A 208 -2.56 -26.64 9.36
C GLY A 208 -3.80 -25.92 9.90
N PRO A 209 -3.82 -24.58 9.90
CA PRO A 209 -5.02 -23.82 10.24
C PRO A 209 -6.07 -23.93 9.12
N ALA A 210 -7.35 -23.82 9.49
CA ALA A 210 -8.46 -23.81 8.52
C ALA A 210 -8.30 -22.71 7.46
N ASN A 211 -7.81 -21.54 7.89
CA ASN A 211 -7.43 -20.44 7.00
C ASN A 211 -6.00 -19.99 7.33
N LYS A 212 -5.11 -20.08 6.34
CA LYS A 212 -3.69 -19.71 6.46
C LYS A 212 -3.49 -18.22 6.72
N GLU A 213 -4.42 -17.38 6.29
CA GLU A 213 -4.37 -15.93 6.46
C GLU A 213 -4.78 -15.49 7.87
N LEU A 214 -5.50 -16.37 8.58
CA LEU A 214 -5.90 -16.16 9.97
C LEU A 214 -5.03 -16.94 10.96
N LEU A 215 -3.88 -17.46 10.51
CA LEU A 215 -2.97 -18.27 11.32
C LEU A 215 -2.60 -17.60 12.65
N PHE A 216 -2.31 -16.29 12.62
CA PHE A 216 -2.01 -15.53 13.84
C PHE A 216 -3.19 -15.49 14.81
N VAL A 217 -4.40 -15.27 14.29
CA VAL A 217 -5.64 -15.22 15.08
C VAL A 217 -5.93 -16.58 15.68
N ALA A 218 -5.82 -17.65 14.88
CA ALA A 218 -6.00 -19.03 15.34
C ALA A 218 -5.01 -19.41 16.45
N MET A 219 -3.74 -19.00 16.29
CA MET A 219 -2.70 -19.20 17.31
C MET A 219 -3.06 -18.48 18.60
N ALA A 220 -3.48 -17.22 18.52
CA ALA A 220 -3.93 -16.48 19.69
C ALA A 220 -5.17 -17.12 20.36
N GLN A 221 -6.13 -17.57 19.57
CA GLN A 221 -7.35 -18.22 20.05
C GLN A 221 -7.07 -19.50 20.85
N SER A 222 -6.05 -20.25 20.46
CA SER A 222 -5.65 -21.49 21.14
C SER A 222 -4.87 -21.28 22.43
N LEU A 223 -4.25 -20.11 22.62
CA LEU A 223 -3.28 -19.86 23.69
C LEU A 223 -3.79 -18.93 24.79
N PHE A 224 -4.72 -18.04 24.48
CA PHE A 224 -5.09 -16.95 25.38
C PHE A 224 -6.55 -17.05 25.83
N HIS A 225 -6.85 -16.41 26.96
CA HIS A 225 -8.22 -16.30 27.45
C HIS A 225 -9.08 -15.46 26.48
N PRO A 226 -10.38 -15.76 26.28
CA PRO A 226 -11.28 -15.04 25.37
C PRO A 226 -11.25 -13.51 25.50
N PHE A 227 -11.08 -13.00 26.72
CA PHE A 227 -10.92 -11.57 26.96
C PHE A 227 -9.72 -10.96 26.21
N MET A 228 -8.56 -11.60 26.27
CA MET A 228 -7.35 -11.14 25.57
C MET A 228 -7.50 -11.27 24.06
N ILE A 229 -8.11 -12.36 23.59
CA ILE A 229 -8.42 -12.57 22.17
C ILE A 229 -9.31 -11.43 21.65
N GLY A 230 -10.32 -11.03 22.41
CA GLY A 230 -11.16 -9.87 22.09
C GLY A 230 -10.34 -8.59 21.90
N LEU A 231 -9.39 -8.31 22.80
CA LEU A 231 -8.49 -7.16 22.66
C LEU A 231 -7.61 -7.25 21.40
N PHE A 232 -7.12 -8.44 21.06
CA PHE A 232 -6.24 -8.64 19.89
C PHE A 232 -7.00 -8.38 18.60
N ILE A 233 -8.22 -8.92 18.52
CA ILE A 233 -9.09 -8.79 17.37
C ILE A 233 -9.55 -7.35 17.21
N CYS A 234 -9.91 -6.67 18.31
CA CYS A 234 -10.18 -5.23 18.28
C CYS A 234 -9.01 -4.44 17.70
N ALA A 235 -7.77 -4.75 18.07
CA ALA A 235 -6.60 -4.05 17.54
C ALA A 235 -6.34 -4.34 16.05
N ILE A 236 -6.49 -5.60 15.62
CA ILE A 236 -6.34 -5.99 14.21
C ILE A 236 -7.40 -5.32 13.34
N LEU A 237 -8.67 -5.35 13.78
CA LEU A 237 -9.77 -4.67 13.11
C LEU A 237 -9.52 -3.17 13.03
N ALA A 238 -9.12 -2.55 14.14
CA ALA A 238 -8.88 -1.11 14.18
C ALA A 238 -7.74 -0.66 13.26
N ALA A 239 -6.63 -1.39 13.19
CA ALA A 239 -5.53 -1.08 12.28
C ALA A 239 -5.88 -1.32 10.80
N THR A 240 -6.71 -2.33 10.53
CA THR A 240 -7.23 -2.59 9.18
C THR A 240 -8.13 -1.44 8.74
N LEU A 241 -9.03 -0.98 9.63
CA LEU A 241 -9.90 0.16 9.38
C LEU A 241 -9.08 1.44 9.13
N SER A 242 -8.10 1.77 9.98
CA SER A 242 -7.33 3.01 9.81
C SER A 242 -6.51 3.07 8.51
N THR A 243 -5.99 1.92 8.07
CA THR A 243 -5.30 1.79 6.78
C THR A 243 -6.29 1.96 5.62
N MET A 244 -7.44 1.30 5.72
CA MET A 244 -8.50 1.39 4.71
C MET A 244 -9.04 2.81 4.57
N ASP A 245 -9.23 3.51 5.68
CA ASP A 245 -9.70 4.90 5.73
C ASP A 245 -8.74 5.85 4.99
N SER A 246 -7.43 5.65 5.17
CA SER A 246 -6.40 6.39 4.44
C SER A 246 -6.53 6.19 2.93
N HIS A 247 -6.78 4.96 2.47
CA HIS A 247 -7.00 4.67 1.05
C HIS A 247 -8.32 5.26 0.52
N ILE A 248 -9.41 5.17 1.29
CA ILE A 248 -10.72 5.75 0.95
C ILE A 248 -10.63 7.27 0.83
N LEU A 249 -9.94 7.92 1.77
CA LEU A 249 -9.78 9.37 1.80
C LEU A 249 -8.92 9.88 0.64
N VAL A 250 -7.79 9.22 0.37
CA VAL A 250 -6.92 9.59 -0.75
C VAL A 250 -7.64 9.39 -2.08
N SER A 251 -8.43 8.32 -2.23
CA SER A 251 -9.22 8.06 -3.44
C SER A 251 -10.31 9.11 -3.64
N GLY A 252 -11.06 9.46 -2.59
CA GLY A 252 -12.06 10.53 -2.65
C GLY A 252 -11.45 11.89 -2.98
N ALA A 253 -10.30 12.21 -2.38
CA ALA A 253 -9.58 13.44 -2.66
C ALA A 253 -9.07 13.49 -4.11
N ALA A 254 -8.60 12.36 -4.66
CA ALA A 254 -8.19 12.24 -6.06
C ALA A 254 -9.39 12.47 -7.01
N LEU A 255 -10.56 11.88 -6.73
CA LEU A 255 -11.78 12.17 -7.51
C LEU A 255 -12.17 13.65 -7.46
N ALA A 256 -12.16 14.26 -6.29
CA ALA A 256 -12.63 15.64 -6.14
C ALA A 256 -11.61 16.67 -6.66
N GLN A 257 -10.34 16.57 -6.25
CA GLN A 257 -9.32 17.56 -6.58
C GLN A 257 -8.64 17.30 -7.91
N ASP A 258 -8.37 16.03 -8.23
CA ASP A 258 -7.52 15.68 -9.36
C ASP A 258 -8.32 15.39 -10.63
N VAL A 259 -9.57 14.92 -10.49
CA VAL A 259 -10.49 14.72 -11.62
C VAL A 259 -11.49 15.87 -11.72
N TYR A 260 -12.38 16.04 -10.74
CA TYR A 260 -13.50 16.99 -10.83
C TYR A 260 -13.04 18.43 -10.97
N LYS A 261 -12.22 18.91 -10.02
CA LYS A 261 -11.76 20.30 -10.03
C LYS A 261 -10.99 20.62 -11.30
N LYS A 262 -10.16 19.68 -11.77
CA LYS A 262 -9.31 19.92 -12.94
C LYS A 262 -10.09 19.91 -14.26
N LEU A 263 -10.99 18.95 -14.45
CA LEU A 263 -11.69 18.75 -15.72
C LEU A 263 -13.02 19.50 -15.84
N PHE A 264 -13.73 19.69 -14.74
CA PHE A 264 -15.12 20.20 -14.78
C PHE A 264 -15.27 21.60 -14.18
N ASN A 265 -14.60 21.90 -13.06
CA ASN A 265 -14.74 23.22 -12.44
C ASN A 265 -13.50 23.62 -11.62
N GLN A 266 -12.62 24.40 -12.24
CA GLN A 266 -11.34 24.83 -11.66
C GLN A 266 -11.51 25.78 -10.47
N ASP A 267 -12.62 26.53 -10.44
CA ASP A 267 -12.95 27.51 -9.41
C ASP A 267 -13.87 26.93 -8.31
N ALA A 268 -14.07 25.61 -8.29
CA ALA A 268 -14.90 24.96 -7.30
C ALA A 268 -14.46 25.30 -5.87
N SER A 269 -15.42 25.77 -5.08
CA SER A 269 -15.19 26.18 -3.69
C SER A 269 -14.73 25.01 -2.81
N SER A 270 -13.97 25.31 -1.75
CA SER A 270 -13.47 24.29 -0.82
C SER A 270 -14.59 23.44 -0.21
N LYS A 271 -15.77 24.04 0.04
CA LYS A 271 -16.96 23.31 0.52
C LYS A 271 -17.45 22.28 -0.49
N ARG A 272 -17.49 22.64 -1.79
CA ARG A 272 -17.92 21.73 -2.87
C ARG A 272 -16.92 20.60 -3.06
N ILE A 273 -15.62 20.91 -3.05
CA ILE A 273 -14.55 19.90 -3.15
C ILE A 273 -14.62 18.92 -1.98
N LEU A 274 -14.86 19.41 -0.76
CA LEU A 274 -15.01 18.53 0.40
C LEU A 274 -16.21 17.59 0.27
N LEU A 275 -17.37 18.11 -0.17
CA LEU A 275 -18.56 17.30 -0.41
C LEU A 275 -18.30 16.22 -1.47
N LEU A 276 -17.70 16.59 -2.61
CA LEU A 276 -17.38 15.65 -3.69
C LEU A 276 -16.34 14.62 -3.26
N SER A 277 -15.41 14.99 -2.38
CA SER A 277 -14.45 14.04 -1.81
C SER A 277 -15.17 12.98 -1.00
N ARG A 278 -16.17 13.36 -0.18
CA ARG A 278 -16.97 12.41 0.61
C ARG A 278 -17.82 11.49 -0.27
N ILE A 279 -18.46 12.03 -1.31
CA ILE A 279 -19.24 11.24 -2.28
C ILE A 279 -18.31 10.27 -3.03
N GLY A 280 -17.15 10.74 -3.48
CA GLY A 280 -16.15 9.90 -4.15
C GLY A 280 -15.61 8.79 -3.25
N SER A 281 -15.33 9.10 -1.98
CA SER A 281 -14.96 8.10 -0.98
C SER A 281 -16.03 7.02 -0.82
N LEU A 282 -17.31 7.40 -0.72
CA LEU A 282 -18.42 6.44 -0.65
C LEU A 282 -18.51 5.57 -1.92
N ALA A 283 -18.37 6.17 -3.10
CA ALA A 283 -18.40 5.44 -4.36
C ALA A 283 -17.29 4.39 -4.45
N VAL A 284 -16.06 4.76 -4.10
CA VAL A 284 -14.90 3.83 -4.09
C VAL A 284 -15.09 2.71 -3.07
N ALA A 285 -15.61 3.03 -1.89
CA ALA A 285 -15.96 2.05 -0.87
C ALA A 285 -16.98 1.02 -1.36
N ILE A 286 -18.01 1.46 -2.09
CA ILE A 286 -19.01 0.55 -2.68
C ILE A 286 -18.38 -0.36 -3.74
N VAL A 287 -17.51 0.17 -4.61
CA VAL A 287 -16.81 -0.66 -5.60
C VAL A 287 -15.89 -1.68 -4.91
N ALA A 288 -15.17 -1.26 -3.86
CA ALA A 288 -14.35 -2.17 -3.08
C ALA A 288 -15.17 -3.27 -2.38
N LEU A 289 -16.38 -2.95 -1.91
CA LEU A 289 -17.31 -3.94 -1.37
C LEU A 289 -17.74 -4.96 -2.43
N ILE A 290 -18.02 -4.52 -3.66
CA ILE A 290 -18.36 -5.40 -4.77
C ILE A 290 -17.20 -6.35 -5.07
N ILE A 291 -15.95 -5.84 -5.08
CA ILE A 291 -14.77 -6.68 -5.28
C ILE A 291 -14.60 -7.67 -4.12
N ALA A 292 -14.75 -7.22 -2.88
CA ALA A 292 -14.64 -8.05 -1.68
C ALA A 292 -15.83 -9.01 -1.50
N TRP A 293 -16.90 -8.88 -2.28
CA TRP A 293 -18.06 -9.76 -2.20
C TRP A 293 -17.70 -11.18 -2.63
N ASP A 294 -16.81 -11.32 -3.61
CA ASP A 294 -16.17 -12.58 -3.95
C ASP A 294 -14.96 -12.79 -3.04
N ASP A 295 -15.01 -13.82 -2.20
CA ASP A 295 -13.97 -14.15 -1.22
C ASP A 295 -12.93 -15.14 -1.75
N SER A 296 -12.96 -15.43 -3.05
CA SER A 296 -12.06 -16.35 -3.74
C SER A 296 -10.59 -15.91 -3.73
N SER A 297 -10.34 -14.60 -3.70
CA SER A 297 -8.99 -14.02 -3.70
C SER A 297 -8.41 -13.96 -2.29
N THR A 298 -7.11 -14.21 -2.17
CA THR A 298 -6.44 -14.01 -0.87
C THR A 298 -6.20 -12.53 -0.59
N ILE A 299 -6.09 -12.16 0.69
CA ILE A 299 -5.67 -10.82 1.12
C ILE A 299 -4.30 -10.52 0.50
N TYR A 300 -3.40 -11.51 0.48
CA TYR A 300 -2.09 -11.37 -0.16
C TYR A 300 -2.20 -10.97 -1.64
N ASP A 301 -3.06 -11.64 -2.42
CA ASP A 301 -3.18 -11.38 -3.87
C ASP A 301 -3.73 -9.99 -4.15
N LEU A 302 -4.76 -9.56 -3.41
CA LEU A 302 -5.34 -8.22 -3.53
C LEU A 302 -4.34 -7.13 -3.14
N VAL A 303 -3.61 -7.33 -2.03
CA VAL A 303 -2.53 -6.42 -1.60
C VAL A 303 -1.40 -6.39 -2.63
N ASN A 304 -1.01 -7.55 -3.17
CA ASN A 304 0.06 -7.67 -4.15
C ASN A 304 -0.28 -6.94 -5.45
N TYR A 305 -1.52 -7.10 -5.94
CA TYR A 305 -2.02 -6.43 -7.13
C TYR A 305 -2.00 -4.90 -6.96
N ALA A 306 -2.58 -4.41 -5.86
CA ALA A 306 -2.61 -2.99 -5.55
C ALA A 306 -1.19 -2.41 -5.33
N TRP A 307 -0.35 -3.11 -4.56
CA TRP A 307 1.05 -2.73 -4.30
C TRP A 307 1.85 -2.62 -5.57
N SER A 308 1.73 -3.63 -6.43
CA SER A 308 2.44 -3.70 -7.68
C SER A 308 2.01 -2.61 -8.65
N GLY A 309 0.70 -2.38 -8.78
CA GLY A 309 0.14 -1.37 -9.67
C GLY A 309 0.60 0.04 -9.33
N VAL A 310 0.41 0.43 -8.07
CA VAL A 310 0.80 1.76 -7.58
C VAL A 310 2.32 1.93 -7.58
N GLY A 311 3.04 0.93 -7.08
CA GLY A 311 4.50 0.93 -7.05
C GLY A 311 5.12 1.07 -8.44
N SER A 312 4.56 0.40 -9.44
CA SER A 312 5.04 0.43 -10.83
C SER A 312 4.69 1.71 -11.56
N ALA A 313 3.50 2.26 -11.34
CA ALA A 313 3.08 3.52 -11.97
C ALA A 313 3.88 4.71 -11.41
N PHE A 314 3.86 4.87 -10.09
CA PHE A 314 4.38 6.08 -9.44
C PHE A 314 5.86 5.98 -9.11
N GLY A 315 6.37 4.80 -8.76
CA GLY A 315 7.74 4.61 -8.27
C GLY A 315 8.81 5.12 -9.24
N PRO A 316 8.80 4.70 -10.52
CA PRO A 316 9.74 5.21 -11.52
C PRO A 316 9.65 6.74 -11.65
N VAL A 317 8.44 7.30 -11.68
CA VAL A 317 8.19 8.73 -11.84
C VAL A 317 8.70 9.55 -10.65
N VAL A 318 8.51 9.07 -9.42
CA VAL A 318 9.08 9.69 -8.21
C VAL A 318 10.61 9.69 -8.27
N ILE A 319 11.23 8.58 -8.69
CA ILE A 319 12.69 8.52 -8.76
C ILE A 319 13.21 9.50 -9.81
N VAL A 320 12.67 9.49 -11.02
CA VAL A 320 13.16 10.36 -12.09
C VAL A 320 12.81 11.83 -11.83
N SER A 321 11.71 12.13 -11.14
CA SER A 321 11.41 13.51 -10.76
C SER A 321 12.52 14.03 -9.84
N LEU A 322 12.97 13.24 -8.87
CA LEU A 322 13.95 13.68 -7.87
C LEU A 322 15.40 13.67 -8.37
N TYR A 323 15.74 12.76 -9.27
CA TYR A 323 17.13 12.47 -9.67
C TYR A 323 17.40 12.54 -11.17
N GLY A 324 16.37 12.39 -11.99
CA GLY A 324 16.48 12.39 -13.44
C GLY A 324 16.83 13.76 -13.99
N LYS A 325 17.63 13.77 -15.06
CA LYS A 325 17.91 14.96 -15.87
C LYS A 325 17.23 14.80 -17.21
N HIS A 326 16.71 15.90 -17.76
CA HIS A 326 16.09 15.94 -19.10
C HIS A 326 14.89 15.00 -19.26
N ILE A 327 14.07 14.88 -18.21
CA ILE A 327 12.81 14.13 -18.22
C ILE A 327 11.69 15.08 -18.67
N THR A 328 10.88 14.66 -19.62
CA THR A 328 9.80 15.48 -20.16
C THR A 328 8.46 15.10 -19.55
N ARG A 329 7.47 15.99 -19.64
CA ARG A 329 6.07 15.71 -19.28
C ARG A 329 5.53 14.44 -19.94
N GLN A 330 5.78 14.27 -21.24
CA GLN A 330 5.30 13.10 -21.98
C GLN A 330 5.97 11.81 -21.50
N GLY A 331 7.26 11.86 -21.16
CA GLY A 331 7.96 10.74 -20.55
C GLY A 331 7.39 10.35 -19.20
N ALA A 332 7.12 11.34 -18.32
CA ALA A 332 6.47 11.08 -17.03
C ALA A 332 5.08 10.44 -17.20
N LEU A 333 4.29 10.92 -18.17
CA LEU A 333 2.97 10.38 -18.48
C LEU A 333 3.06 8.93 -18.99
N ALA A 334 3.97 8.66 -19.92
CA ALA A 334 4.22 7.32 -20.43
C ALA A 334 4.65 6.37 -19.32
N GLY A 335 5.50 6.84 -18.39
CA GLY A 335 5.89 6.07 -17.20
C GLY A 335 4.72 5.64 -16.33
N LEU A 336 3.84 6.59 -15.98
CA LEU A 336 2.62 6.31 -15.21
C LEU A 336 1.76 5.24 -15.88
N VAL A 337 1.47 5.42 -17.17
CA VAL A 337 0.57 4.54 -17.93
C VAL A 337 1.21 3.18 -18.15
N VAL A 338 2.41 3.12 -18.71
CA VAL A 338 3.07 1.85 -19.04
C VAL A 338 3.37 1.06 -17.78
N GLY A 339 3.85 1.71 -16.71
CA GLY A 339 4.13 1.02 -15.45
C GLY A 339 2.87 0.46 -14.80
N GLY A 340 1.81 1.27 -14.73
CA GLY A 340 0.52 0.85 -14.17
C GLY A 340 -0.14 -0.28 -14.97
N LEU A 341 -0.24 -0.13 -16.30
CA LEU A 341 -0.87 -1.15 -17.16
C LEU A 341 -0.07 -2.45 -17.18
N THR A 342 1.26 -2.37 -17.25
CA THR A 342 2.10 -3.58 -17.22
C THR A 342 1.85 -4.36 -15.93
N ALA A 343 1.84 -3.69 -14.78
CA ALA A 343 1.56 -4.35 -13.50
C ALA A 343 0.11 -4.87 -13.40
N ALA A 344 -0.87 -4.15 -13.95
CA ALA A 344 -2.29 -4.57 -13.94
C ALA A 344 -2.54 -5.82 -14.79
N PHE A 345 -1.87 -5.95 -15.94
CA PHE A 345 -2.04 -7.10 -16.83
C PHE A 345 -1.04 -8.23 -16.59
N TRP A 346 0.00 -7.99 -15.79
CA TRP A 346 1.02 -9.01 -15.50
C TRP A 346 0.45 -10.32 -14.92
N PRO A 347 -0.55 -10.32 -14.03
CA PRO A 347 -1.11 -11.56 -13.50
C PRO A 347 -1.65 -12.53 -14.57
N TYR A 348 -1.98 -12.04 -15.77
CA TYR A 348 -2.42 -12.87 -16.89
C TYR A 348 -1.25 -13.51 -17.66
N ALA A 349 -0.03 -13.02 -17.49
CA ALA A 349 1.17 -13.68 -17.98
C ALA A 349 1.52 -14.78 -16.97
N SER A 350 1.33 -16.06 -17.33
CA SER A 350 1.54 -17.26 -16.49
C SER A 350 2.98 -17.39 -15.96
N THR A 351 3.38 -16.50 -15.07
CA THR A 351 4.74 -16.31 -14.57
C THR A 351 4.73 -16.14 -13.05
N THR A 352 5.83 -16.50 -12.41
CA THR A 352 5.99 -16.37 -10.95
C THR A 352 6.65 -15.06 -10.54
N ILE A 353 6.89 -14.15 -11.49
CA ILE A 353 7.55 -12.86 -11.23
C ILE A 353 6.50 -11.90 -10.68
N LEU A 354 6.82 -11.25 -9.56
CA LEU A 354 5.96 -10.23 -8.97
C LEU A 354 5.65 -9.12 -9.99
N PRO A 355 4.36 -8.76 -10.20
CA PRO A 355 3.94 -7.76 -11.17
C PRO A 355 4.68 -6.41 -11.05
N LEU A 356 5.14 -6.07 -9.83
CA LEU A 356 5.87 -4.83 -9.61
C LEU A 356 7.18 -4.74 -10.41
N ILE A 357 7.95 -5.82 -10.50
CA ILE A 357 9.27 -5.78 -11.15
C ILE A 357 9.17 -5.41 -12.63
N PRO A 358 8.40 -6.13 -13.47
CA PRO A 358 8.23 -5.79 -14.88
C PRO A 358 7.48 -4.48 -15.07
N GLY A 359 6.50 -4.17 -14.21
CA GLY A 359 5.81 -2.88 -14.27
C GLY A 359 6.75 -1.71 -14.02
N PHE A 360 7.57 -1.79 -12.98
CA PHE A 360 8.54 -0.76 -12.63
C PHE A 360 9.61 -0.61 -13.73
N THR A 361 10.13 -1.70 -14.27
CA THR A 361 11.14 -1.64 -15.34
C THR A 361 10.55 -1.09 -16.64
N ALA A 362 9.36 -1.55 -17.04
CA ALA A 362 8.67 -1.04 -18.23
C ALA A 362 8.33 0.45 -18.09
N GLY A 363 7.84 0.87 -16.91
CA GLY A 363 7.60 2.28 -16.60
C GLY A 363 8.87 3.13 -16.68
N MET A 364 9.98 2.65 -16.10
CA MET A 364 11.27 3.34 -16.17
C MET A 364 11.79 3.46 -17.61
N LEU A 365 11.70 2.39 -18.41
CA LEU A 365 12.09 2.40 -19.82
C LEU A 365 11.22 3.37 -20.63
N ALA A 366 9.90 3.33 -20.45
CA ALA A 366 8.97 4.24 -21.12
C ALA A 366 9.30 5.71 -20.84
N ILE A 367 9.65 6.05 -19.60
CA ILE A 367 10.06 7.41 -19.23
C ILE A 367 11.26 7.87 -20.05
N TYR A 368 12.33 7.07 -20.11
CA TYR A 368 13.57 7.46 -20.79
C TYR A 368 13.40 7.49 -22.30
N ILE A 369 12.75 6.46 -22.87
CA ILE A 369 12.51 6.35 -24.31
C ILE A 369 11.66 7.53 -24.78
N VAL A 370 10.50 7.76 -24.16
CA VAL A 370 9.61 8.85 -24.59
C VAL A 370 10.26 10.20 -24.33
N SER A 371 10.93 10.42 -23.19
CA SER A 371 11.64 11.68 -22.93
C SER A 371 12.75 11.95 -23.95
N TYR A 372 13.43 10.93 -24.44
CA TYR A 372 14.44 11.10 -25.48
C TYR A 372 13.81 11.67 -26.76
N PHE A 373 12.68 11.12 -27.21
CA PHE A 373 11.99 11.55 -28.43
C PHE A 373 11.23 12.88 -28.28
N THR A 374 10.86 13.30 -27.06
CA THR A 374 10.06 14.52 -26.82
C THR A 374 10.88 15.69 -26.24
N ARG A 375 12.22 15.56 -26.19
CA ARG A 375 13.12 16.60 -25.65
C ARG A 375 12.96 17.95 -26.34
N ASP A 376 12.82 17.95 -27.66
CA ASP A 376 12.79 19.20 -28.44
C ASP A 376 11.46 19.95 -28.29
N LEU A 377 10.36 19.23 -28.05
CA LEU A 377 9.05 19.83 -27.71
C LEU A 377 9.10 20.66 -26.41
N THR A 378 10.01 20.32 -25.51
CA THR A 378 10.13 20.98 -24.20
C THR A 378 11.00 22.25 -24.27
N LYS A 379 12.03 22.27 -25.14
CA LYS A 379 12.85 23.48 -25.39
C LYS A 379 12.04 24.62 -26.01
N SER A 380 11.09 24.29 -26.89
CA SER A 380 10.22 25.29 -27.54
C SER A 380 9.27 26.02 -26.58
N GLN A 381 9.00 25.49 -25.38
CA GLN A 381 8.13 26.12 -24.38
C GLN A 381 8.89 27.05 -23.42
N HIS A 382 10.22 27.14 -23.51
CA HIS A 382 11.07 27.97 -22.65
C HIS A 382 11.72 29.16 -23.35
N THR A 383 11.43 29.40 -24.64
CA THR A 383 11.76 30.66 -25.29
C THR A 383 10.78 31.73 -24.79
N PRO A 384 11.21 32.75 -24.03
CA PRO A 384 10.33 33.88 -23.75
C PRO A 384 9.94 34.47 -25.10
N LYS A 385 8.63 34.60 -25.37
CA LYS A 385 8.15 35.43 -26.47
C LYS A 385 8.82 36.79 -26.29
N ALA A 386 9.77 37.10 -27.18
CA ALA A 386 10.32 38.43 -27.29
C ALA A 386 9.13 39.38 -27.44
N LYS A 387 8.99 40.31 -26.50
CA LYS A 387 8.08 41.45 -26.65
C LYS A 387 8.52 42.16 -27.92
N ILE A 388 7.65 42.17 -28.93
CA ILE A 388 7.66 43.16 -30.01
C ILE A 388 6.56 44.15 -29.64
#